data_AF-E9HJ31-F1
#
_entry.id   AF-E9HJ31-F1
#
_cell.length_a   1.000
_cell.length_b   1.000
_cell.length_c   1.000
_cell.angle_alpha   90.00
_cell.angle_beta   90.00
_cell.angle_gamma   90.00
#
_symmetry.space_group_name_H-M   'P 1'
#
loop_
_entity.id
_entity.type
_entity.pdbx_description
1 polymer ?
#
loop_
_entity_poly.entity_id
_entity_poly.type
_entity_poly.pdbx_seq_one_letter_code
_entity_poly.pdbx_strand_id
1 'polypeptide(L)'
;MCLSSDDKSEFFRLSLIDVPENSGFVLTPTQEEMDQFEPYILQTYRNNWEEHGAFIVRPPTKLKHVTLGEFIEAYLKADKAKRGALYSSTTKLKMPFWFAMPHHFKNVLKGYLPNLRRTFRQFLHNPDEIIEGVNVPQIFLGQLGSFLAWHVEDLNLFSINKHHFGEPKHWIAVSYKYTEELRQLFRDQVPHYYDSCEAADWHKGIPVFPQMLIAHSPPIPFHTLKQCAGDYVVTCPSAFHFVLNEGANVAEAMNYPSKEWKFYKNPFKRCTCPRLAGYTAIERKLIFIFLLVSKEDMKKEIAMLKEELEKVKAKKEEIEKALKVEIIGDLNMKKMFSGIIFSIKW
;
A
#
# COMPACT_ATOMS: atom_id res chain seq x y z
N MET A 1 -23.39 8.50 -1.18
CA MET A 1 -23.55 9.27 -2.43
C MET A 1 -22.26 9.13 -3.19
N CYS A 2 -22.12 8.00 -3.88
CA CYS A 2 -21.09 7.85 -4.90
C CYS A 2 -21.21 9.01 -5.89
N LEU A 3 -20.09 9.53 -6.37
CA LEU A 3 -20.06 10.55 -7.43
C LEU A 3 -20.93 10.13 -8.63
N SER A 4 -21.59 11.10 -9.27
CA SER A 4 -22.28 10.86 -10.55
C SER A 4 -21.27 10.50 -11.65
N SER A 5 -21.74 10.01 -12.80
CA SER A 5 -20.84 9.71 -13.92
C SER A 5 -20.11 10.97 -14.41
N ASP A 6 -20.80 12.11 -14.43
CA ASP A 6 -20.26 13.39 -14.87
C ASP A 6 -19.20 13.89 -13.88
N ASP A 7 -19.47 13.82 -12.58
CA ASP A 7 -18.49 14.20 -11.54
C ASP A 7 -17.23 13.33 -11.59
N LYS A 8 -17.36 12.03 -11.91
CA LYS A 8 -16.20 11.12 -12.07
C LYS A 8 -15.37 11.49 -13.30
N SER A 9 -16.03 11.83 -14.41
CA SER A 9 -15.36 12.28 -15.64
C SER A 9 -14.61 13.59 -15.41
N GLU A 10 -15.25 14.54 -14.74
CA GLU A 10 -14.65 15.82 -14.40
C GLU A 10 -13.47 15.65 -13.44
N PHE A 11 -13.62 14.87 -12.36
CA PHE A 11 -12.52 14.55 -11.46
C PHE A 11 -11.33 13.93 -12.19
N PHE A 12 -11.58 12.95 -13.06
CA PHE A 12 -10.53 12.31 -13.86
C PHE A 12 -9.80 13.34 -14.74
N ARG A 13 -10.54 14.16 -15.47
CA ARG A 13 -9.99 15.22 -16.34
C ARG A 13 -9.16 16.23 -15.55
N LEU A 14 -9.67 16.70 -14.42
CA LEU A 14 -8.98 17.66 -13.56
C LEU A 14 -7.73 17.06 -12.91
N SER A 15 -7.72 15.76 -12.62
CA SER A 15 -6.56 15.09 -12.03
C SER A 15 -5.34 15.07 -12.95
N LEU A 16 -5.55 15.15 -14.27
CA LEU A 16 -4.51 15.04 -15.29
C LEU A 16 -4.29 16.33 -16.10
N ILE A 17 -5.01 17.41 -15.79
CA ILE A 17 -4.84 18.69 -16.49
C ILE A 17 -3.42 19.22 -16.32
N ASP A 18 -2.78 19.65 -17.41
CA ASP A 18 -1.40 20.16 -17.44
C ASP A 18 -0.33 19.19 -16.92
N VAL A 19 -0.69 17.91 -16.71
CA VAL A 19 0.26 16.85 -16.35
C VAL A 19 0.84 16.31 -17.65
N PRO A 20 2.18 16.31 -17.84
CA PRO A 20 2.79 15.74 -19.03
C PRO A 20 2.38 14.28 -19.21
N GLU A 21 2.02 13.87 -20.43
CA GLU A 21 1.69 12.48 -20.73
C GLU A 21 2.94 11.66 -21.07
N ASN A 22 2.99 10.41 -20.57
CA ASN A 22 4.00 9.40 -20.90
C ASN A 22 5.46 9.88 -20.80
N SER A 23 5.79 10.64 -19.75
CA SER A 23 7.15 11.13 -19.54
C SER A 23 8.10 10.09 -18.94
N GLY A 24 7.60 8.93 -18.51
CA GLY A 24 8.43 7.79 -18.10
C GLY A 24 8.83 6.89 -19.27
N PHE A 25 9.79 5.99 -19.04
CA PHE A 25 10.29 5.11 -20.11
C PHE A 25 9.50 3.80 -20.24
N VAL A 26 9.56 3.23 -21.43
CA VAL A 26 8.88 1.99 -21.83
C VAL A 26 9.92 0.99 -22.33
N LEU A 27 9.89 -0.22 -21.77
CA LEU A 27 10.68 -1.35 -22.25
C LEU A 27 9.85 -2.20 -23.20
N THR A 28 10.45 -2.64 -24.30
CA THR A 28 9.82 -3.52 -25.30
C THR A 28 10.67 -4.78 -25.49
N PRO A 29 10.68 -5.70 -24.51
CA PRO A 29 11.54 -6.88 -24.55
C PRO A 29 11.20 -7.86 -25.68
N THR A 30 12.17 -8.68 -26.09
CA THR A 30 11.94 -9.89 -26.88
C THR A 30 11.26 -10.98 -26.05
N GLN A 31 10.82 -12.07 -26.68
CA GLN A 31 10.26 -13.19 -25.94
C GLN A 31 11.32 -13.88 -25.06
N GLU A 32 12.59 -13.95 -25.49
CA GLU A 32 13.66 -14.52 -24.66
C GLU A 32 13.92 -13.67 -23.41
N GLU A 33 13.90 -12.35 -23.55
CA GLU A 33 14.02 -11.41 -22.42
C GLU A 33 12.82 -11.53 -21.48
N MET A 34 11.62 -11.71 -22.03
CA MET A 34 10.43 -12.04 -21.24
C MET A 34 10.54 -13.40 -20.54
N ASP A 35 11.22 -14.40 -21.09
CA ASP A 35 11.42 -15.67 -20.40
C ASP A 35 12.42 -15.54 -19.23
N GLN A 36 13.21 -14.45 -19.21
CA GLN A 36 14.15 -14.06 -18.14
C GLN A 36 13.73 -12.73 -17.48
N PHE A 37 12.43 -12.56 -17.23
CA PHE A 37 11.87 -11.27 -16.81
C PHE A 37 12.46 -10.70 -15.51
N GLU A 38 12.66 -11.51 -14.45
CA GLU A 38 13.25 -11.01 -13.19
C GLU A 38 14.65 -10.40 -13.42
N PRO A 39 15.63 -11.13 -13.99
CA PRO A 39 16.92 -10.55 -14.34
C PRO A 39 16.80 -9.29 -15.22
N TYR A 40 15.91 -9.31 -16.21
CA TYR A 40 15.72 -8.22 -17.16
C TYR A 40 15.24 -6.93 -16.50
N ILE A 41 14.19 -7.01 -15.67
CA ILE A 41 13.66 -5.82 -14.98
C ILE A 41 14.63 -5.33 -13.89
N LEU A 42 15.35 -6.23 -13.20
CA LEU A 42 16.34 -5.85 -12.18
C LEU A 42 17.58 -5.20 -12.80
N GLN A 43 18.01 -5.61 -13.99
CA GLN A 43 19.07 -4.94 -14.73
C GLN A 43 18.63 -3.55 -15.19
N THR A 44 17.43 -3.45 -15.74
CA THR A 44 16.88 -2.16 -16.18
C THR A 44 16.74 -1.19 -15.02
N TYR A 45 16.27 -1.71 -13.87
CA TYR A 45 16.23 -0.98 -12.62
C TYR A 45 17.58 -0.35 -12.30
N ARG A 46 18.67 -1.13 -12.22
CA ARG A 46 20.01 -0.61 -11.85
C ARG A 46 20.47 0.57 -12.71
N ASN A 47 20.03 0.63 -13.96
CA ASN A 47 20.48 1.64 -14.91
C ASN A 47 19.63 2.92 -14.90
N ASN A 48 18.37 2.88 -14.46
CA ASN A 48 17.41 3.99 -14.70
C ASN A 48 16.56 4.39 -13.48
N TRP A 49 16.63 3.64 -12.38
CA TRP A 49 15.70 3.80 -11.26
C TRP A 49 15.82 5.13 -10.50
N GLU A 50 17.00 5.73 -10.55
CA GLU A 50 17.30 6.98 -9.87
C GLU A 50 16.47 8.16 -10.38
N GLU A 51 16.02 8.11 -11.62
CA GLU A 51 15.34 9.22 -12.27
C GLU A 51 13.81 9.02 -12.27
N HIS A 52 13.33 7.80 -12.53
CA HIS A 52 11.93 7.61 -12.91
C HIS A 52 10.98 7.07 -11.82
N GLY A 53 11.48 6.30 -10.86
CA GLY A 53 10.65 5.65 -9.83
C GLY A 53 9.73 4.52 -10.31
N ALA A 54 9.24 4.54 -11.55
CA ALA A 54 8.49 3.45 -12.17
C ALA A 54 8.68 3.43 -13.70
N PHE A 55 8.37 2.29 -14.33
CA PHE A 55 8.44 2.14 -15.79
C PHE A 55 7.44 1.11 -16.34
N ILE A 56 7.16 1.21 -17.65
CA ILE A 56 6.33 0.22 -18.35
C ILE A 56 7.22 -0.89 -18.94
N VAL A 57 6.75 -2.13 -18.88
CA VAL A 57 7.23 -3.23 -19.72
C VAL A 57 6.10 -3.67 -20.64
N ARG A 58 6.30 -3.50 -21.95
CA ARG A 58 5.35 -3.84 -23.01
C ARG A 58 5.79 -5.13 -23.71
N PRO A 59 5.14 -6.27 -23.44
CA PRO A 59 5.54 -7.55 -23.99
C PRO A 59 5.33 -7.63 -25.52
N PRO A 60 6.06 -8.51 -26.23
CA PRO A 60 5.92 -8.72 -27.66
C PRO A 60 4.69 -9.58 -27.96
N THR A 61 3.49 -9.02 -27.86
CA THR A 61 2.17 -9.44 -28.43
C THR A 61 1.72 -10.92 -28.35
N LYS A 62 2.46 -11.85 -27.72
CA LYS A 62 2.17 -13.30 -27.66
C LYS A 62 1.76 -13.82 -26.29
N LEU A 63 1.71 -12.98 -25.26
CA LEU A 63 1.27 -13.45 -23.94
C LEU A 63 -0.22 -13.75 -23.99
N LYS A 64 -0.61 -14.97 -23.62
CA LYS A 64 -2.02 -15.32 -23.40
C LYS A 64 -2.61 -14.34 -22.38
N HIS A 65 -3.57 -13.55 -22.84
CA HIS A 65 -4.37 -12.68 -21.98
C HIS A 65 -5.46 -13.52 -21.33
N VAL A 66 -5.73 -13.24 -20.05
CA VAL A 66 -6.96 -13.73 -19.43
C VAL A 66 -8.10 -12.91 -20.02
N THR A 67 -9.10 -13.57 -20.56
CA THR A 67 -10.31 -12.94 -21.09
C THR A 67 -11.24 -12.49 -19.97
N LEU A 68 -12.13 -11.54 -20.27
CA LEU A 68 -13.18 -11.12 -19.34
C LEU A 68 -14.08 -12.29 -18.91
N GLY A 69 -14.37 -13.23 -19.83
CA GLY A 69 -15.17 -14.43 -19.53
C GLY A 69 -14.48 -15.34 -18.51
N GLU A 70 -13.20 -15.65 -18.72
CA GLU A 70 -12.39 -16.43 -17.76
C GLU A 70 -12.31 -15.73 -16.40
N PHE A 71 -12.20 -14.40 -16.38
CA PHE A 71 -12.22 -13.62 -15.15
C PHE A 71 -13.58 -13.68 -14.43
N ILE A 72 -14.69 -13.52 -15.14
CA ILE A 72 -16.04 -13.59 -14.54
C ILE A 72 -16.30 -15.00 -13.98
N GLU A 73 -15.91 -16.04 -14.71
CA GLU A 73 -16.04 -17.42 -14.23
C GLU A 73 -15.22 -17.65 -12.95
N ALA A 74 -13.99 -17.11 -12.92
CA ALA A 74 -13.16 -17.07 -11.72
C ALA A 74 -13.85 -16.43 -10.53
N TYR A 75 -14.40 -15.25 -10.77
CA TYR A 75 -15.04 -14.42 -9.76
C TYR A 75 -16.22 -15.16 -9.15
N LEU A 76 -17.13 -15.66 -10.00
CA LEU A 76 -18.33 -16.37 -9.56
C LEU A 76 -17.98 -17.65 -8.78
N LYS A 77 -16.89 -18.33 -9.14
CA LYS A 77 -16.40 -19.51 -8.41
C LYS A 77 -15.83 -19.15 -7.04
N ALA A 78 -15.13 -18.02 -6.92
CA ALA A 78 -14.60 -17.53 -5.65
C ALA A 78 -15.72 -17.01 -4.73
N ASP A 79 -16.70 -16.30 -5.27
CA ASP A 79 -17.85 -15.76 -4.54
C ASP A 79 -18.73 -16.87 -3.95
N LYS A 80 -19.05 -17.91 -4.75
CA LYS A 80 -19.77 -19.11 -4.27
C LYS A 80 -19.08 -19.82 -3.11
N ALA A 81 -17.76 -19.68 -2.99
CA ALA A 81 -16.99 -20.27 -1.89
C ALA A 81 -16.99 -19.40 -0.62
N LYS A 82 -17.74 -18.28 -0.58
CA LYS A 82 -17.78 -17.28 0.52
C LYS A 82 -16.41 -16.74 0.90
N ARG A 83 -15.58 -16.51 -0.11
CA ARG A 83 -14.13 -16.23 0.04
C ARG A 83 -13.74 -14.77 -0.21
N GLY A 84 -14.68 -13.85 -0.46
CA GLY A 84 -14.38 -12.45 -0.77
C GLY A 84 -14.69 -11.48 0.37
N ALA A 85 -13.66 -10.96 1.05
CA ALA A 85 -13.80 -9.71 1.78
C ALA A 85 -13.56 -8.55 0.78
N LEU A 86 -14.61 -7.79 0.48
CA LEU A 86 -14.50 -6.52 -0.26
C LEU A 86 -13.85 -5.49 0.67
N TYR A 87 -12.55 -5.22 0.52
CA TYR A 87 -11.86 -4.18 1.27
C TYR A 87 -11.86 -2.86 0.49
N SER A 88 -12.35 -1.79 1.12
CA SER A 88 -12.21 -0.41 0.63
C SER A 88 -11.15 0.31 1.44
N SER A 89 -10.10 0.83 0.79
CA SER A 89 -9.16 1.75 1.45
C SER A 89 -9.82 3.12 1.61
N THR A 90 -10.21 3.39 2.85
CA THR A 90 -10.57 4.64 3.50
C THR A 90 -10.14 5.95 2.79
N THR A 91 -11.11 6.62 2.17
CA THR A 91 -11.22 8.10 2.23
C THR A 91 -12.65 8.43 2.66
N LYS A 92 -12.86 9.46 3.51
CA LYS A 92 -14.20 9.92 3.91
C LYS A 92 -14.95 10.63 2.76
N LEU A 93 -14.31 10.79 1.60
CA LEU A 93 -14.97 11.18 0.36
C LEU A 93 -15.69 9.97 -0.23
N LYS A 94 -16.94 10.16 -0.64
CA LYS A 94 -17.74 9.13 -1.32
C LYS A 94 -17.26 8.97 -2.77
N MET A 95 -16.01 8.55 -2.95
CA MET A 95 -15.35 8.35 -4.25
C MET A 95 -15.74 6.99 -4.86
N PRO A 96 -15.67 6.84 -6.20
CA PRO A 96 -15.91 5.58 -6.90
C PRO A 96 -15.09 4.42 -6.29
N PHE A 97 -15.81 3.36 -5.93
CA PHE A 97 -15.28 2.14 -5.32
C PHE A 97 -14.03 1.60 -6.03
N TRP A 98 -12.99 1.38 -5.23
CA TRP A 98 -11.82 0.58 -5.57
C TRP A 98 -11.91 -0.75 -4.84
N PHE A 99 -11.67 -1.87 -5.53
CA PHE A 99 -11.74 -3.20 -4.94
C PHE A 99 -10.42 -3.94 -5.12
N ALA A 100 -9.80 -4.30 -4.01
CA ALA A 100 -8.75 -5.31 -3.95
C ALA A 100 -9.37 -6.62 -3.43
N MET A 101 -9.25 -7.72 -4.18
CA MET A 101 -9.76 -9.02 -3.74
C MET A 101 -8.66 -9.92 -3.18
N PRO A 102 -8.82 -10.44 -1.95
CA PRO A 102 -7.87 -11.40 -1.35
C PRO A 102 -7.84 -12.79 -2.02
N HIS A 103 -6.66 -13.39 -1.95
CA HIS A 103 -6.26 -14.81 -1.95
C HIS A 103 -6.79 -15.86 -2.93
N HIS A 104 -8.02 -15.76 -3.42
CA HIS A 104 -8.73 -16.96 -3.90
C HIS A 104 -8.73 -17.15 -5.42
N PHE A 105 -7.99 -16.31 -6.14
CA PHE A 105 -7.75 -16.40 -7.58
C PHE A 105 -6.49 -17.18 -7.97
N LYS A 106 -5.81 -17.80 -6.99
CA LYS A 106 -4.54 -18.55 -7.16
C LYS A 106 -4.47 -19.50 -8.35
N ASN A 107 -5.61 -19.97 -8.86
CA ASN A 107 -5.69 -20.96 -9.94
C ASN A 107 -6.50 -20.50 -11.16
N VAL A 108 -7.03 -19.26 -11.18
CA VAL A 108 -7.95 -18.86 -12.26
C VAL A 108 -7.31 -17.91 -13.27
N LEU A 109 -6.39 -17.06 -12.83
CA LEU A 109 -5.53 -16.36 -13.77
C LEU A 109 -4.30 -17.24 -14.02
N LYS A 110 -4.24 -17.93 -15.16
CA LYS A 110 -2.98 -18.49 -15.71
C LYS A 110 -2.09 -17.35 -16.21
N GLY A 111 -1.86 -16.35 -15.36
CA GLY A 111 -1.11 -15.15 -15.63
C GLY A 111 0.39 -15.36 -15.46
N TYR A 112 1.15 -14.33 -15.83
CA TYR A 112 2.60 -14.30 -15.73
C TYR A 112 3.09 -14.03 -14.29
N LEU A 113 2.31 -13.30 -13.48
CA LEU A 113 2.64 -12.99 -12.09
C LEU A 113 2.72 -14.23 -11.18
N PRO A 114 1.84 -15.25 -11.28
CA PRO A 114 2.04 -16.53 -10.62
C PRO A 114 3.40 -17.21 -10.89
N ASN A 115 3.98 -17.03 -12.07
CA ASN A 115 5.31 -17.54 -12.39
C ASN A 115 6.40 -16.68 -11.74
N LEU A 116 6.28 -15.36 -11.80
CA LEU A 116 7.21 -14.41 -11.14
C LEU A 116 7.24 -14.58 -9.63
N ARG A 117 6.09 -14.86 -9.01
CA ARG A 117 6.00 -15.26 -7.61
C ARG A 117 7.02 -16.35 -7.28
N ARG A 118 7.17 -17.37 -8.13
CA ARG A 118 8.11 -18.47 -7.89
C ARG A 118 9.55 -18.00 -7.91
N THR A 119 9.90 -17.06 -8.79
CA THR A 119 11.26 -16.54 -8.91
C THR A 119 11.65 -15.68 -7.70
N PHE A 120 10.74 -14.82 -7.23
CA PHE A 120 11.00 -13.97 -6.06
C PHE A 120 10.88 -14.69 -4.70
N ARG A 121 10.31 -15.89 -4.66
CA ARG A 121 10.17 -16.68 -3.43
C ARG A 121 11.50 -16.98 -2.74
N GLN A 122 12.60 -17.07 -3.50
CA GLN A 122 13.94 -17.33 -2.95
C GLN A 122 14.45 -16.22 -2.03
N PHE A 123 13.85 -15.03 -2.09
CA PHE A 123 14.21 -13.89 -1.24
C PHE A 123 13.36 -13.81 0.04
N LEU A 124 12.44 -14.76 0.24
CA LEU A 124 11.66 -14.90 1.46
C LEU A 124 12.39 -15.85 2.43
N HIS A 125 12.47 -15.52 3.72
CA HIS A 125 13.00 -16.46 4.72
C HIS A 125 12.08 -17.67 4.91
N ASN A 126 10.76 -17.46 4.85
CA ASN A 126 9.77 -18.53 4.85
C ASN A 126 8.98 -18.51 3.53
N PRO A 127 9.44 -19.21 2.48
CA PRO A 127 8.84 -19.12 1.15
C PRO A 127 7.46 -19.77 1.07
N ASP A 128 7.11 -20.67 1.99
CA ASP A 128 5.83 -21.39 2.01
C ASP A 128 4.72 -20.64 2.74
N GLU A 129 5.10 -19.70 3.61
CA GLU A 129 4.16 -18.78 4.23
C GLU A 129 3.47 -17.95 3.16
N ILE A 130 2.22 -17.63 3.40
CA ILE A 130 1.41 -16.85 2.50
C ILE A 130 1.39 -15.40 2.99
N ILE A 131 1.82 -14.48 2.14
CA ILE A 131 1.79 -13.05 2.39
C ILE A 131 0.99 -12.40 1.25
N GLU A 132 -0.23 -11.98 1.57
CA GLU A 132 -1.12 -11.29 0.64
C GLU A 132 -0.48 -10.03 0.08
N GLY A 133 -0.67 -9.81 -1.23
CA GLY A 133 -0.10 -8.65 -1.90
C GLY A 133 1.40 -8.75 -2.13
N VAL A 134 2.14 -9.63 -1.42
CA VAL A 134 3.58 -9.86 -1.65
C VAL A 134 3.77 -11.13 -2.46
N ASN A 135 3.73 -12.29 -1.81
CA ASN A 135 3.95 -13.55 -2.51
C ASN A 135 2.64 -14.18 -2.99
N VAL A 136 1.51 -13.46 -2.94
CA VAL A 136 0.26 -13.85 -3.58
C VAL A 136 -0.32 -12.63 -4.28
N PRO A 137 -0.52 -12.66 -5.61
CA PRO A 137 -1.06 -11.53 -6.33
C PRO A 137 -2.49 -11.17 -5.90
N GLN A 138 -2.79 -9.88 -5.95
CA GLN A 138 -4.10 -9.30 -5.73
C GLN A 138 -4.70 -8.84 -7.05
N ILE A 139 -6.02 -8.98 -7.18
CA ILE A 139 -6.76 -8.47 -8.34
C ILE A 139 -7.42 -7.15 -7.99
N PHE A 140 -7.34 -6.22 -8.94
CA PHE A 140 -7.89 -4.88 -8.87
C PHE A 140 -8.91 -4.67 -9.98
N LEU A 141 -10.07 -4.16 -9.60
CA LEU A 141 -11.14 -3.74 -10.51
C LEU A 141 -11.19 -2.22 -10.55
N GLY A 142 -10.92 -1.65 -11.71
CA GLY A 142 -10.98 -0.22 -11.95
C GLY A 142 -12.35 0.20 -12.50
N GLN A 143 -12.74 1.43 -12.20
CA GLN A 143 -13.81 2.17 -12.86
C GLN A 143 -13.35 3.61 -13.12
N LEU A 144 -14.05 4.34 -14.00
CA LEU A 144 -13.74 5.74 -14.30
C LEU A 144 -13.60 6.56 -13.01
N GLY A 145 -12.47 7.26 -12.88
CA GLY A 145 -12.19 8.17 -11.76
C GLY A 145 -11.83 7.47 -10.44
N SER A 146 -11.83 6.14 -10.38
CA SER A 146 -11.25 5.42 -9.25
C SER A 146 -9.74 5.57 -9.24
N PHE A 147 -9.14 5.74 -8.06
CA PHE A 147 -7.72 6.00 -7.91
C PHE A 147 -7.11 5.30 -6.69
N LEU A 148 -5.79 5.07 -6.73
CA LEU A 148 -4.97 4.86 -5.53
C LEU A 148 -4.21 6.16 -5.26
N ALA A 149 -4.38 6.67 -4.05
CA ALA A 149 -3.69 7.86 -3.57
C ALA A 149 -2.18 7.63 -3.48
N TRP A 150 -1.42 8.70 -3.23
CA TRP A 150 0.03 8.61 -3.08
C TRP A 150 0.43 7.61 -2.00
N HIS A 151 1.30 6.68 -2.38
CA HIS A 151 1.90 5.73 -1.46
C HIS A 151 3.21 5.17 -1.99
N VAL A 152 3.96 4.59 -1.07
CA VAL A 152 5.01 3.61 -1.35
C VAL A 152 4.47 2.22 -1.00
N GLU A 153 5.09 1.19 -1.55
CA GLU A 153 4.70 -0.18 -1.27
C GLU A 153 5.02 -0.57 0.18
N ASP A 154 4.33 -1.60 0.68
CA ASP A 154 4.60 -2.13 2.02
C ASP A 154 6.08 -2.52 2.14
N LEU A 155 6.71 -2.07 3.23
CA LEU A 155 8.15 -2.22 3.47
C LEU A 155 9.06 -1.62 2.38
N ASN A 156 8.56 -0.66 1.60
CA ASN A 156 9.28 -0.08 0.48
C ASN A 156 9.73 -1.13 -0.55
N LEU A 157 8.95 -2.21 -0.72
CA LEU A 157 9.25 -3.25 -1.70
C LEU A 157 9.11 -2.73 -3.14
N PHE A 158 9.58 -3.52 -4.09
CA PHE A 158 9.16 -3.36 -5.48
C PHE A 158 7.69 -3.78 -5.63
N SER A 159 7.02 -3.29 -6.68
CA SER A 159 5.78 -3.90 -7.15
C SER A 159 5.77 -4.10 -8.66
N ILE A 160 5.04 -5.12 -9.11
CA ILE A 160 4.67 -5.31 -10.51
C ILE A 160 3.14 -5.31 -10.58
N ASN A 161 2.60 -4.52 -11.52
CA ASN A 161 1.19 -4.51 -11.87
C ASN A 161 1.02 -4.95 -13.33
N LYS A 162 0.33 -6.05 -13.57
CA LYS A 162 -0.09 -6.49 -14.91
C LYS A 162 -1.48 -5.94 -15.21
N HIS A 163 -1.63 -5.24 -16.33
CA HIS A 163 -2.93 -4.86 -16.84
C HIS A 163 -3.50 -5.96 -17.74
N HIS A 164 -4.60 -6.61 -17.34
CA HIS A 164 -5.15 -7.72 -18.10
C HIS A 164 -6.00 -7.23 -19.28
N PHE A 165 -6.98 -6.34 -19.01
CA PHE A 165 -7.89 -5.80 -20.03
C PHE A 165 -8.64 -4.55 -19.53
N GLY A 166 -9.33 -3.88 -20.46
CA GLY A 166 -10.18 -2.71 -20.20
C GLY A 166 -9.48 -1.39 -20.48
N GLU A 167 -10.06 -0.31 -19.95
CA GLU A 167 -9.57 1.05 -20.15
C GLU A 167 -8.24 1.30 -19.41
N PRO A 168 -7.36 2.19 -19.93
CA PRO A 168 -6.03 2.43 -19.39
C PRO A 168 -5.97 2.85 -17.91
N LYS A 169 -4.78 2.67 -17.32
CA LYS A 169 -4.41 3.27 -16.03
C LYS A 169 -3.32 4.31 -16.20
N HIS A 170 -3.49 5.45 -15.55
CA HIS A 170 -2.53 6.55 -15.54
C HIS A 170 -1.77 6.50 -14.22
N TRP A 171 -0.47 6.30 -14.29
CA TRP A 171 0.42 6.32 -13.14
C TRP A 171 1.18 7.63 -13.12
N ILE A 172 1.31 8.24 -11.96
CA ILE A 172 2.29 9.28 -11.67
C ILE A 172 3.28 8.71 -10.66
N ALA A 173 4.57 8.78 -10.94
CA ALA A 173 5.62 8.23 -10.09
C ALA A 173 6.68 9.30 -9.77
N VAL A 174 7.10 9.32 -8.51
CA VAL A 174 8.18 10.19 -8.01
C VAL A 174 9.31 9.28 -7.56
N SER A 175 10.51 9.51 -8.09
CA SER A 175 11.72 8.78 -7.69
C SER A 175 11.95 8.91 -6.19
N TYR A 176 12.55 7.89 -5.59
CA TYR A 176 12.90 7.87 -4.17
C TYR A 176 13.75 9.09 -3.74
N LYS A 177 14.52 9.67 -4.69
CA LYS A 177 15.35 10.87 -4.48
C LYS A 177 14.57 12.06 -3.96
N TYR A 178 13.30 12.18 -4.37
CA TYR A 178 12.46 13.33 -4.06
C TYR A 178 11.38 13.02 -3.01
N THR A 179 11.56 11.91 -2.27
CA THR A 179 10.56 11.46 -1.29
C THR A 179 10.39 12.43 -0.12
N GLU A 180 11.45 13.12 0.30
CA GLU A 180 11.36 14.06 1.42
C GLU A 180 10.72 15.38 1.01
N GLU A 181 11.03 15.88 -0.19
CA GLU A 181 10.37 17.03 -0.81
C GLU A 181 8.88 16.75 -0.99
N LEU A 182 8.52 15.57 -1.49
CA LEU A 182 7.13 15.16 -1.64
C LEU A 182 6.42 15.04 -0.29
N ARG A 183 7.06 14.46 0.73
CA ARG A 183 6.52 14.42 2.10
C ARG A 183 6.36 15.82 2.68
N GLN A 184 7.27 16.74 2.38
CA GLN A 184 7.14 18.12 2.81
C GLN A 184 5.93 18.79 2.15
N LEU A 185 5.78 18.62 0.83
CA LEU A 185 4.57 19.06 0.13
C LEU A 185 3.31 18.47 0.76
N PHE A 186 3.30 17.18 1.13
CA PHE A 186 2.15 16.58 1.79
C PHE A 186 1.85 17.21 3.15
N ARG A 187 2.87 17.51 3.95
CA ARG A 187 2.72 18.23 5.23
C ARG A 187 2.17 19.64 5.02
N ASP A 188 2.57 20.32 3.95
CA ASP A 188 2.12 21.67 3.67
C ASP A 188 0.67 21.71 3.16
N GLN A 189 0.28 20.74 2.31
CA GLN A 189 -1.02 20.73 1.63
C GLN A 189 -2.12 20.01 2.42
N VAL A 190 -1.77 18.95 3.13
CA VAL A 190 -2.70 18.14 3.93
C VAL A 190 -2.15 17.86 5.33
N PRO A 191 -1.78 18.90 6.12
CA PRO A 191 -1.13 18.75 7.43
C PRO A 191 -1.91 17.83 8.38
N HIS A 192 -3.24 17.90 8.35
CA HIS A 192 -4.13 17.08 9.17
C HIS A 192 -3.98 15.55 8.99
N TYR A 193 -3.42 15.08 7.87
CA TYR A 193 -3.06 13.67 7.72
C TYR A 193 -1.88 13.28 8.61
N TYR A 194 -0.94 14.21 8.83
CA TYR A 194 0.30 14.02 9.60
C TYR A 194 0.18 14.38 11.08
N ASP A 195 -0.77 15.24 11.47
CA ASP A 195 -0.98 15.70 12.86
C ASP A 195 -1.00 14.55 13.90
N SER A 196 -1.57 13.40 13.52
CA SER A 196 -1.72 12.24 14.40
C SER A 196 -0.72 11.10 14.14
N CYS A 197 0.01 11.16 13.03
CA CYS A 197 0.88 10.10 12.57
C CYS A 197 1.92 10.61 11.57
N GLU A 198 3.18 10.63 11.98
CA GLU A 198 4.32 10.93 11.11
C GLU A 198 4.51 9.94 9.94
N ALA A 199 3.82 8.79 9.99
CA ALA A 199 3.83 7.75 8.97
C ALA A 199 2.51 7.75 8.16
N ALA A 200 1.90 8.92 7.94
CA ALA A 200 0.62 9.04 7.24
C ALA A 200 0.65 8.62 5.76
N ASP A 201 1.81 8.69 5.13
CA ASP A 201 2.08 8.18 3.78
C ASP A 201 1.76 6.69 3.64
N TRP A 202 1.85 5.94 4.73
CA TRP A 202 1.55 4.51 4.76
C TRP A 202 0.06 4.15 4.83
N HIS A 203 -0.80 5.17 4.95
CA HIS A 203 -2.26 4.99 4.99
C HIS A 203 -2.88 4.92 3.58
N LYS A 204 -2.07 5.09 2.52
CA LYS A 204 -2.50 5.07 1.11
C LYS A 204 -3.70 5.99 0.82
N GLY A 205 -3.69 7.18 1.42
CA GLY A 205 -4.86 8.07 1.44
C GLY A 205 -4.58 9.55 1.18
N ILE A 206 -3.34 9.93 0.84
CA ILE A 206 -2.93 11.32 0.63
C ILE A 206 -3.44 11.83 -0.73
N PRO A 207 -4.43 12.73 -0.77
CA PRO A 207 -5.11 13.13 -1.99
C PRO A 207 -4.51 14.41 -2.58
N VAL A 208 -3.18 14.45 -2.75
CA VAL A 208 -2.48 15.59 -3.34
C VAL A 208 -2.47 15.45 -4.86
N PHE A 209 -2.89 16.48 -5.58
CA PHE A 209 -2.95 16.44 -7.03
C PHE A 209 -1.56 16.64 -7.68
N PRO A 210 -1.25 16.00 -8.82
CA PRO A 210 0.05 16.12 -9.48
C PRO A 210 0.47 17.54 -9.83
N GLN A 211 -0.48 18.43 -10.12
CA GLN A 211 -0.24 19.84 -10.41
C GLN A 211 0.44 20.57 -9.25
N MET A 212 0.25 20.09 -8.02
CA MET A 212 0.89 20.64 -6.83
C MET A 212 2.39 20.35 -6.80
N LEU A 213 2.86 19.28 -7.46
CA LEU A 213 4.29 18.99 -7.62
C LEU A 213 4.92 19.96 -8.62
N ILE A 214 4.18 20.34 -9.67
CA ILE A 214 4.61 21.35 -10.67
C ILE A 214 4.70 22.73 -10.01
N ALA A 215 3.70 23.08 -9.21
CA ALA A 215 3.61 24.38 -8.54
C ALA A 215 4.55 24.52 -7.32
N HIS A 216 5.12 23.42 -6.82
CA HIS A 216 6.09 23.44 -5.73
C HIS A 216 7.37 24.20 -6.14
N SER A 217 8.08 24.79 -5.17
CA SER A 217 9.29 25.56 -5.41
C SER A 217 10.46 25.03 -4.56
N PRO A 218 11.47 24.37 -5.16
CA PRO A 218 11.59 24.05 -6.59
C PRO A 218 10.60 22.96 -7.04
N PRO A 219 10.20 22.88 -8.33
CA PRO A 219 9.27 21.84 -8.79
C PRO A 219 9.78 20.44 -8.45
N ILE A 220 8.89 19.56 -8.00
CA ILE A 220 9.23 18.18 -7.64
C ILE A 220 9.19 17.33 -8.92
N PRO A 221 10.30 16.70 -9.33
CA PRO A 221 10.32 15.88 -10.54
C PRO A 221 9.46 14.62 -10.38
N PHE A 222 8.67 14.33 -11.42
CA PHE A 222 7.85 13.13 -11.51
C PHE A 222 7.71 12.66 -12.96
N HIS A 223 7.34 11.40 -13.13
CA HIS A 223 7.06 10.80 -14.43
C HIS A 223 5.64 10.25 -14.51
N THR A 224 5.07 10.26 -15.71
CA THR A 224 3.77 9.66 -15.98
C THR A 224 3.87 8.45 -16.89
N LEU A 225 2.99 7.47 -16.66
CA LEU A 225 2.91 6.24 -17.43
C LEU A 225 1.44 5.93 -17.75
N LYS A 226 1.08 5.90 -19.04
CA LYS A 226 -0.21 5.38 -19.51
C LYS A 226 -0.09 3.88 -19.76
N GLN A 227 -0.52 3.09 -18.79
CA GLN A 227 -0.52 1.63 -18.85
C GLN A 227 -1.75 1.15 -19.62
N CYS A 228 -1.53 0.55 -20.80
CA CYS A 228 -2.57 -0.04 -21.62
C CYS A 228 -2.73 -1.55 -21.35
N ALA A 229 -3.83 -2.14 -21.80
CA ALA A 229 -4.05 -3.58 -21.64
C ALA A 229 -2.86 -4.40 -22.20
N GLY A 230 -2.38 -5.36 -21.41
CA GLY A 230 -1.18 -6.15 -21.72
C GLY A 230 0.12 -5.60 -21.12
N ASP A 231 0.18 -4.31 -20.79
CA ASP A 231 1.38 -3.71 -20.20
C ASP A 231 1.57 -4.14 -18.74
N TYR A 232 2.84 -4.26 -18.35
CA TYR A 232 3.25 -4.28 -16.95
C TYR A 232 3.71 -2.87 -16.55
N VAL A 233 3.43 -2.48 -15.32
CA VAL A 233 4.13 -1.37 -14.65
C VAL A 233 4.94 -1.95 -13.50
N VAL A 234 6.21 -1.57 -13.43
CA VAL A 234 7.10 -1.93 -12.33
C VAL A 234 7.39 -0.67 -11.52
N THR A 235 7.17 -0.72 -10.21
CA THR A 235 7.52 0.36 -9.29
C THR A 235 8.79 0.02 -8.51
N CYS A 236 9.61 1.04 -8.30
CA CYS A 236 10.87 0.93 -7.57
C CYS A 236 10.65 1.03 -6.06
N PRO A 237 11.57 0.48 -5.25
CA PRO A 237 11.57 0.65 -3.80
C PRO A 237 11.50 2.12 -3.41
N SER A 238 10.66 2.43 -2.43
CA SER A 238 10.48 3.78 -1.89
C SER A 238 10.01 4.83 -2.92
N ALA A 239 9.65 4.46 -4.14
CA ALA A 239 9.11 5.39 -5.13
C ALA A 239 7.62 5.64 -4.85
N PHE A 240 7.27 6.90 -4.61
CA PHE A 240 5.87 7.27 -4.44
C PHE A 240 5.14 7.17 -5.77
N HIS A 241 3.92 6.66 -5.75
CA HIS A 241 3.10 6.61 -6.94
C HIS A 241 1.61 6.84 -6.65
N PHE A 242 0.93 7.39 -7.65
CA PHE A 242 -0.50 7.67 -7.69
C PHE A 242 -1.07 7.02 -8.96
N VAL A 243 -2.25 6.41 -8.87
CA VAL A 243 -2.84 5.66 -10.00
C VAL A 243 -4.27 6.09 -10.24
N LEU A 244 -4.63 6.43 -11.47
CA LEU A 244 -6.00 6.74 -11.90
C LEU A 244 -6.47 5.74 -12.95
N ASN A 245 -7.74 5.36 -12.90
CA ASN A 245 -8.37 4.50 -13.90
C ASN A 245 -9.24 5.34 -14.86
N GLU A 246 -8.98 5.21 -16.16
CA GLU A 246 -9.71 5.89 -17.23
C GLU A 246 -11.10 5.28 -17.48
N GLY A 247 -11.35 4.08 -16.96
CA GLY A 247 -12.63 3.41 -17.08
C GLY A 247 -12.67 2.02 -16.45
N ALA A 248 -13.58 1.19 -16.92
CA ALA A 248 -13.74 -0.18 -16.43
C ALA A 248 -12.54 -1.04 -16.85
N ASN A 249 -11.84 -1.62 -15.89
CA ASN A 249 -10.64 -2.40 -16.19
C ASN A 249 -10.29 -3.43 -15.13
N VAL A 250 -9.35 -4.33 -15.47
CA VAL A 250 -8.84 -5.36 -14.57
C VAL A 250 -7.31 -5.37 -14.58
N ALA A 251 -6.75 -5.38 -13.38
CA ALA A 251 -5.32 -5.50 -13.17
C ALA A 251 -5.03 -6.53 -12.07
N GLU A 252 -3.81 -7.05 -12.09
CA GLU A 252 -3.28 -7.93 -11.05
C GLU A 252 -1.95 -7.33 -10.60
N ALA A 253 -1.69 -7.27 -9.29
CA ALA A 253 -0.42 -6.77 -8.77
C ALA A 253 0.13 -7.62 -7.64
N MET A 254 1.45 -7.58 -7.49
CA MET A 254 2.15 -8.12 -6.33
C MET A 254 3.40 -7.30 -6.03
N ASN A 255 3.74 -7.20 -4.75
CA ASN A 255 5.01 -6.74 -4.24
C ASN A 255 6.01 -7.88 -4.24
N TYR A 256 7.29 -7.56 -4.39
CA TYR A 256 8.32 -8.58 -4.30
C TYR A 256 9.60 -8.04 -3.69
N PRO A 257 10.27 -8.86 -2.86
CA PRO A 257 11.64 -8.58 -2.45
C PRO A 257 12.64 -8.93 -3.56
N SER A 258 13.79 -8.26 -3.52
CA SER A 258 14.97 -8.64 -4.30
C SER A 258 16.24 -8.38 -3.49
N LYS A 259 17.41 -8.80 -3.98
CA LYS A 259 18.69 -8.49 -3.31
C LYS A 259 18.98 -7.00 -3.26
N GLU A 260 18.46 -6.25 -4.22
CA GLU A 260 18.63 -4.81 -4.40
C GLU A 260 17.86 -4.02 -3.34
N TRP A 261 16.66 -4.48 -2.98
CA TRP A 261 15.76 -3.79 -2.04
C TRP A 261 16.45 -3.33 -0.73
N LYS A 262 17.37 -4.14 -0.18
CA LYS A 262 18.08 -3.83 1.07
C LYS A 262 18.89 -2.53 1.03
N PHE A 263 19.29 -2.07 -0.15
CA PHE A 263 20.08 -0.85 -0.34
C PHE A 263 19.22 0.40 -0.42
N TYR A 264 17.90 0.25 -0.61
CA TYR A 264 16.99 1.33 -0.98
C TYR A 264 15.83 1.51 0.00
N LYS A 265 15.89 0.81 1.14
CA LYS A 265 14.99 1.02 2.26
C LYS A 265 15.29 2.40 2.87
N ASN A 266 14.40 3.38 2.64
CA ASN A 266 14.36 4.56 3.49
C ASN A 266 13.89 4.09 4.89
N PRO A 267 14.52 4.53 6.01
CA PRO A 267 14.10 4.15 7.36
C PRO A 267 12.58 4.24 7.57
N PHE A 268 12.02 3.17 8.13
CA PHE A 268 10.59 3.06 8.37
C PHE A 268 10.16 4.00 9.49
N LYS A 269 9.24 4.92 9.20
CA LYS A 269 8.46 5.59 10.25
C LYS A 269 7.34 4.66 10.70
N ARG A 270 7.24 4.41 12.00
CA ARG A 270 6.19 3.54 12.56
C ARG A 270 4.86 4.30 12.64
N CYS A 271 3.80 3.71 12.11
CA CYS A 271 2.44 4.23 12.29
C CYS A 271 2.02 4.17 13.77
N THR A 272 1.49 5.29 14.27
CA THR A 272 1.03 5.47 15.66
C THR A 272 -0.49 5.48 15.80
N CYS A 273 -1.25 5.35 14.70
CA CYS A 273 -2.71 5.45 14.72
C CYS A 273 -3.38 4.28 15.46
N PRO A 274 -4.26 4.54 16.46
CA PRO A 274 -4.93 3.48 17.24
C PRO A 274 -5.77 2.50 16.41
N ARG A 275 -6.42 2.98 15.34
CA ARG A 275 -7.29 2.17 14.46
C ARG A 275 -6.55 1.31 13.43
N LEU A 276 -5.31 1.67 13.09
CA LEU A 276 -4.47 0.93 12.13
C LEU A 276 -3.35 0.14 12.83
N ALA A 277 -3.10 0.40 14.13
CA ALA A 277 -2.11 -0.31 14.94
C ALA A 277 -2.37 -1.82 15.07
N GLY A 278 -3.60 -2.30 14.84
CA GLY A 278 -3.96 -3.71 14.91
C GLY A 278 -3.80 -4.48 13.59
N TYR A 279 -4.30 -3.94 12.48
CA TYR A 279 -4.33 -4.65 11.19
C TYR A 279 -3.04 -4.45 10.38
N THR A 280 -2.56 -3.22 10.18
CA THR A 280 -1.39 -3.00 9.32
C THR A 280 -0.06 -3.14 10.04
N ALA A 281 0.04 -2.77 11.33
CA ALA A 281 1.33 -2.80 12.02
C ALA A 281 1.80 -4.22 12.41
N ILE A 282 0.87 -5.13 12.75
CA ILE A 282 1.18 -6.52 13.11
C ILE A 282 1.51 -7.33 11.85
N GLU A 283 0.67 -7.27 10.82
CA GLU A 283 0.94 -7.92 9.53
C GLU A 283 2.25 -7.42 8.93
N ARG A 284 2.52 -6.10 8.93
CA ARG A 284 3.79 -5.56 8.39
C ARG A 284 5.02 -5.94 9.21
N LYS A 285 4.91 -6.05 10.54
CA LYS A 285 6.01 -6.59 11.37
C LYS A 285 6.28 -8.05 11.05
N LEU A 286 5.22 -8.85 10.88
CA LEU A 286 5.34 -10.24 10.46
C LEU A 286 5.99 -10.33 9.07
N ILE A 287 5.54 -9.53 8.10
CA ILE A 287 6.16 -9.46 6.77
C ILE A 287 7.64 -9.07 6.88
N PHE A 288 7.98 -8.04 7.66
CA PHE A 288 9.39 -7.65 7.86
C PHE A 288 10.22 -8.80 8.44
N ILE A 289 9.70 -9.49 9.45
CA ILE A 289 10.33 -10.66 10.06
C ILE A 289 10.50 -11.79 9.02
N PHE A 290 9.48 -12.06 8.20
CA PHE A 290 9.53 -13.09 7.16
C PHE A 290 10.42 -12.72 5.97
N LEU A 291 10.66 -11.43 5.71
CA LEU A 291 11.43 -10.96 4.56
C LEU A 291 12.90 -10.65 4.87
N LEU A 292 13.24 -10.19 6.08
CA LEU A 292 14.57 -9.63 6.37
C LEU A 292 15.34 -10.31 7.49
N VAL A 293 14.68 -11.11 8.32
CA VAL A 293 15.27 -11.49 9.60
C VAL A 293 15.68 -12.97 9.59
N SER A 294 16.98 -13.22 9.69
CA SER A 294 17.52 -14.58 9.91
C SER A 294 16.93 -15.18 11.19
N LYS A 295 16.94 -16.52 11.34
CA LYS A 295 16.48 -17.17 12.57
C LYS A 295 17.14 -16.59 13.84
N GLU A 296 18.39 -16.14 13.74
CA GLU A 296 19.16 -15.58 14.83
C GLU A 296 18.78 -14.12 15.13
N ASP A 297 18.55 -13.30 14.11
CA ASP A 297 18.09 -11.93 14.29
C ASP A 297 16.61 -11.89 14.72
N MET A 298 15.84 -12.94 14.39
CA MET A 298 14.44 -13.06 14.78
C MET A 298 14.33 -13.32 16.28
N LYS A 299 15.26 -14.10 16.84
CA LYS A 299 15.38 -14.26 18.29
C LYS A 299 15.69 -12.93 18.97
N LYS A 300 16.54 -12.08 18.38
CA LYS A 300 16.86 -10.75 18.93
C LYS A 300 15.65 -9.81 18.89
N GLU A 301 14.94 -9.76 17.77
CA GLU A 301 13.74 -8.93 17.62
C GLU A 301 12.63 -9.40 18.58
N ILE A 302 12.41 -10.72 18.68
CA ILE A 302 11.47 -11.32 19.66
C ILE A 302 11.88 -10.97 21.09
N ALA A 303 13.17 -10.96 21.42
CA ALA A 303 13.65 -10.58 22.74
C ALA A 303 13.35 -9.10 23.04
N MET A 304 13.59 -8.20 22.08
CA MET A 304 13.24 -6.77 22.22
C MET A 304 11.73 -6.55 22.38
N LEU A 305 10.90 -7.23 21.58
CA LEU A 305 9.43 -7.13 21.67
C LEU A 305 8.89 -7.66 23.00
N LYS A 306 9.50 -8.73 23.54
CA LYS A 306 9.16 -9.24 24.88
C LYS A 306 9.48 -8.20 25.95
N GLU A 307 10.61 -7.50 25.84
CA GLU A 307 10.96 -6.43 26.77
C GLU A 307 9.99 -5.24 26.69
N GLU A 308 9.60 -4.80 25.48
CA GLU A 308 8.55 -3.79 25.30
C GLU A 308 7.22 -4.22 25.91
N LEU A 309 6.84 -5.48 25.72
CA LEU A 309 5.59 -6.04 26.26
C LEU A 309 5.57 -6.00 27.79
N GLU A 310 6.68 -6.36 28.44
CA GLU A 310 6.79 -6.30 29.90
C GLU A 310 6.71 -4.85 30.41
N LYS A 311 7.32 -3.88 29.71
CA LYS A 311 7.17 -2.44 30.03
C LYS A 311 5.71 -1.99 29.94
N VAL A 312 4.99 -2.43 28.91
CA VAL A 312 3.56 -2.10 28.74
C VAL A 312 2.70 -2.74 29.82
N LYS A 313 2.96 -3.99 30.20
CA LYS A 313 2.25 -4.66 31.31
C LYS A 313 2.47 -3.96 32.64
N ALA A 314 3.72 -3.62 32.96
CA ALA A 314 4.05 -2.89 34.19
C ALA A 314 3.31 -1.55 34.26
N LYS A 315 3.29 -0.80 33.15
CA LYS A 315 2.57 0.48 33.07
C LYS A 315 1.05 0.32 33.18
N LYS A 316 0.49 -0.77 32.63
CA LYS A 316 -0.91 -1.12 32.80
C LYS A 316 -1.25 -1.38 34.27
N GLU A 317 -0.43 -2.16 34.99
CA GLU A 317 -0.63 -2.42 36.42
C GLU A 317 -0.53 -1.14 37.27
N GLU A 318 0.38 -0.24 36.92
CA GLU A 318 0.52 1.06 37.58
C GLU A 318 -0.75 1.91 37.41
N ILE A 319 -1.27 1.99 36.18
CA ILE A 319 -2.53 2.69 35.88
C ILE A 319 -3.71 2.05 36.62
N GLU A 320 -3.82 0.72 36.65
CA GLU A 320 -4.88 0.02 37.37
C GLU A 320 -4.82 0.24 38.89
N LYS A 321 -3.62 0.34 39.47
CA LYS A 321 -3.44 0.71 40.89
C LYS A 321 -3.86 2.16 41.14
N ALA A 322 -3.45 3.09 40.28
CA ALA A 322 -3.82 4.50 40.41
C ALA A 322 -5.35 4.69 40.35
N LEU A 323 -6.03 4.07 39.37
CA LEU A 323 -7.49 4.09 39.26
C LEU A 323 -8.19 3.52 40.50
N LYS A 324 -7.68 2.43 41.09
CA LYS A 324 -8.23 1.87 42.32
C LYS A 324 -8.10 2.84 43.50
N VAL A 325 -6.95 3.51 43.65
CA VAL A 325 -6.73 4.49 44.72
C VAL A 325 -7.68 5.69 44.56
N GLU A 326 -7.85 6.19 43.33
CA GLU A 326 -8.72 7.32 43.02
C GLU A 326 -10.20 7.00 43.29
N ILE A 327 -10.68 5.83 42.85
CA ILE A 327 -12.04 5.35 43.12
C ILE A 327 -12.29 5.16 44.63
N ILE A 328 -11.31 4.60 45.37
CA ILE A 328 -11.41 4.43 46.83
C ILE A 328 -11.41 5.80 47.53
N GLY A 329 -10.60 6.74 47.06
CA GLY A 329 -10.56 8.13 47.55
C GLY A 329 -11.91 8.83 47.39
N ASP A 330 -12.52 8.74 46.21
CA ASP A 330 -13.85 9.30 45.92
C ASP A 330 -14.97 8.64 46.74
N LEU A 331 -14.91 7.31 46.93
CA LEU A 331 -15.86 6.58 47.77
C LEU A 331 -15.73 6.97 49.26
N ASN A 332 -14.51 7.15 49.75
CA ASN A 332 -14.25 7.58 51.12
C ASN A 332 -14.66 9.04 51.34
N MET A 333 -14.39 9.93 50.39
CA MET A 333 -14.90 11.31 50.39
C MET A 333 -16.44 11.33 50.46
N LYS A 334 -17.14 10.59 49.59
CA LYS A 334 -18.61 10.49 49.63
C LYS A 334 -19.14 9.96 50.96
N LYS A 335 -18.48 8.95 51.56
CA LYS A 335 -18.82 8.45 52.90
C LYS A 335 -18.59 9.50 53.99
N MET A 336 -17.50 10.25 53.92
CA MET A 336 -17.18 11.32 54.88
C MET A 336 -18.23 12.45 54.81
N PHE A 337 -18.62 12.86 53.61
CA PHE A 337 -19.71 13.83 53.42
C PHE A 337 -21.08 13.29 53.88
N SER A 338 -21.38 12.00 53.68
CA SER A 338 -22.62 11.39 54.19
C SER A 338 -22.66 11.30 55.73
N GLY A 339 -21.50 11.13 56.37
CA GLY A 339 -21.37 11.12 57.84
C GLY A 339 -21.51 12.51 58.47
N ILE A 340 -20.98 13.55 57.81
CA ILE A 340 -21.12 14.95 58.23
C ILE A 340 -22.58 15.42 58.11
N ILE A 341 -23.34 14.92 57.11
CA ILE A 341 -24.77 15.24 56.96
C ILE A 341 -25.62 14.59 58.07
N PHE A 342 -25.18 13.48 58.67
CA PHE A 342 -25.88 12.84 59.80
C PHE A 342 -25.52 13.43 61.17
N SER A 343 -24.39 14.14 61.31
CA SER A 343 -24.03 14.83 62.55
C SER A 343 -24.57 16.27 62.64
N ILE A 344 -25.35 16.73 61.65
CA ILE A 344 -26.04 18.04 61.64
C ILE A 344 -27.58 17.82 61.58
N LYS A 345 -28.10 16.97 62.47
CA LYS A 345 -29.52 16.95 62.82
C LYS A 345 -29.66 17.15 64.33
N TRP A 346 -29.89 18.42 64.68
CA TRP A 346 -30.44 19.00 65.92
C TRP A 346 -29.85 18.56 67.26
#